data_AF-A0A9E5T9F6-F1
#
_entry.id   AF-A0A9E5T9F6-F1
#
_cell.length_a   1.000
_cell.length_b   1.000
_cell.length_c   1.000
_cell.angle_alpha   90.00
_cell.angle_beta   90.00
_cell.angle_gamma   90.00
#
_symmetry.space_group_name_H-M   'P 1'
#
loop_
_entity.id
_entity.type
_entity.pdbx_description
1 polymer ?
#
loop_
_entity_poly.entity_id
_entity_poly.type
_entity_poly.pdbx_seq_one_letter_code
_entity_poly.pdbx_strand_id
1 'polypeptide(L)'
;MERLQQFLCLAVVAGADFPVLHDQAHRALAQVLVEADIARGTPEEVYAQGITRYFLPHGLGHLLGLQVHDAGGQLADAAGNAAPPP
;
A
#
# COMPACT_ATOMS: atom_id res chain seq x y z
N MET A 1 -13.85 -1.73 4.52
CA MET A 1 -12.99 -0.65 3.97
C MET A 1 -12.49 0.30 5.04
N GLU A 2 -13.35 1.00 5.80
CA GLU A 2 -12.89 1.99 6.81
C GLU A 2 -11.93 1.40 7.86
N ARG A 3 -12.23 0.21 8.40
CA ARG A 3 -11.33 -0.48 9.36
C ARG A 3 -9.94 -0.78 8.78
N LEU A 4 -9.86 -1.17 7.51
CA LEU A 4 -8.57 -1.46 6.84
C LEU A 4 -7.75 -0.18 6.71
N GLN A 5 -8.40 0.92 6.29
CA GLN A 5 -7.73 2.21 6.15
C GLN A 5 -7.22 2.72 7.50
N GLN A 6 -8.03 2.65 8.57
CA GLN A 6 -7.61 3.06 9.91
C GLN A 6 -6.46 2.21 10.43
N PHE A 7 -6.48 0.89 10.18
CA PHE A 7 -5.37 -0.01 10.53
C PHE A 7 -4.06 0.42 9.86
N LEU A 8 -4.07 0.73 8.56
CA LEU A 8 -2.89 1.20 7.85
C LEU A 8 -2.39 2.54 8.38
N CYS A 9 -3.29 3.48 8.69
CA CYS A 9 -2.90 4.77 9.26
C CYS A 9 -2.22 4.62 10.63
N LEU A 10 -2.69 3.70 11.47
CA LEU A 10 -2.07 3.42 12.77
C LEU A 10 -0.69 2.77 12.65
N ALA A 11 -0.39 2.11 11.53
CA ALA A 11 0.92 1.51 11.27
C ALA A 11 1.99 2.52 10.81
N VAL A 12 1.60 3.78 10.53
CA VAL A 12 2.54 4.85 10.17
C VAL A 12 3.24 5.37 11.42
N VAL A 13 4.48 4.94 11.60
CA VAL A 13 5.36 5.35 12.72
C VAL A 13 6.74 5.72 12.21
N ALA A 14 7.54 6.41 13.03
CA ALA A 14 8.91 6.76 12.67
C ALA A 14 9.73 5.48 12.37
N GLY A 15 10.41 5.46 11.22
CA GLY A 15 11.18 4.30 10.74
C GLY A 15 10.36 3.23 10.01
N ALA A 16 9.05 3.39 9.86
CA ALA A 16 8.25 2.50 9.02
C ALA A 16 8.57 2.70 7.54
N ASP A 17 8.60 1.61 6.78
CA ASP A 17 8.86 1.63 5.34
C ASP A 17 7.54 1.69 4.56
N PHE A 18 7.36 2.72 3.73
CA PHE A 18 6.10 2.98 3.05
C PHE A 18 5.71 1.92 2.00
N PRO A 19 6.64 1.34 1.21
CA PRO A 19 6.39 0.17 0.36
C PRO A 19 5.87 -1.05 1.13
N VAL A 20 6.32 -1.25 2.38
CA VAL A 20 5.80 -2.34 3.23
C VAL A 20 4.34 -2.08 3.60
N LEU A 21 3.96 -0.84 3.90
CA LEU A 21 2.56 -0.47 4.12
C LEU A 21 1.71 -0.69 2.86
N HIS A 22 2.25 -0.38 1.68
CA HIS A 22 1.58 -0.65 0.40
C HIS A 22 1.36 -2.15 0.19
N ASP A 23 2.36 -2.99 0.46
CA ASP A 23 2.20 -4.45 0.41
C ASP A 23 1.15 -4.97 1.40
N GLN A 24 1.17 -4.46 2.64
CA GLN A 24 0.17 -4.77 3.66
C GLN A 24 -1.25 -4.39 3.21
N ALA A 25 -1.40 -3.27 2.51
CA ALA A 25 -2.69 -2.86 1.96
C ALA A 25 -3.21 -3.87 0.93
N HIS A 26 -2.35 -4.39 0.05
CA HIS A 26 -2.73 -5.43 -0.91
C HIS A 26 -3.11 -6.74 -0.22
N ARG A 27 -2.37 -7.17 0.81
CA ARG A 27 -2.71 -8.38 1.58
C ARG A 27 -4.04 -8.26 2.30
N ALA A 28 -4.26 -7.12 2.98
CA ALA A 28 -5.52 -6.85 3.67
C ALA A 28 -6.68 -6.70 2.68
N LEU A 29 -6.45 -6.14 1.49
CA LEU A 29 -7.46 -6.05 0.45
C LEU A 29 -7.85 -7.44 -0.08
N ALA A 30 -6.90 -8.37 -0.22
CA ALA A 30 -7.21 -9.74 -0.61
C ALA A 30 -8.21 -10.40 0.35
N GLN A 31 -8.02 -10.21 1.66
CA GLN A 31 -8.97 -10.67 2.68
C GLN A 31 -10.36 -10.07 2.44
N VAL A 32 -10.45 -8.75 2.24
CA VAL A 32 -11.73 -8.06 1.99
C VAL A 32 -12.43 -8.59 0.72
N LEU A 33 -11.68 -8.85 -0.35
CA LEU A 33 -12.25 -9.35 -1.61
C LEU A 33 -12.80 -10.78 -1.47
N VAL A 34 -12.14 -11.63 -0.70
CA VAL A 34 -12.60 -13.00 -0.42
C VAL A 34 -13.82 -12.97 0.52
N GLU A 35 -13.77 -12.21 1.61
CA GLU A 35 -14.89 -12.08 2.56
C GLU A 35 -16.17 -11.50 1.93
N ALA A 36 -16.01 -10.67 0.89
CA ALA A 36 -17.11 -10.07 0.15
C ALA A 36 -17.62 -10.94 -1.02
N ASP A 37 -17.12 -12.17 -1.20
CA ASP A 37 -17.41 -13.06 -2.33
C ASP A 37 -17.11 -12.46 -3.73
N ILE A 38 -16.21 -11.47 -3.80
CA ILE A 38 -15.77 -10.83 -5.06
C ILE A 38 -14.66 -11.65 -5.72
N ALA A 39 -13.78 -12.27 -4.92
CA ALA A 39 -12.72 -13.15 -5.38
C ALA A 39 -12.88 -14.54 -4.75
N ARG A 40 -12.45 -15.59 -5.48
CA ARG A 40 -12.50 -16.99 -5.01
C ARG A 40 -11.09 -17.52 -4.75
N GLY A 41 -10.94 -18.32 -3.70
CA GLY A 41 -9.66 -18.85 -3.22
C GLY A 41 -9.34 -18.31 -1.83
N THR A 42 -8.14 -18.59 -1.35
CA THR A 42 -7.61 -18.01 -0.11
C THR A 42 -7.12 -16.57 -0.34
N PRO A 43 -7.13 -15.71 0.69
CA PRO A 43 -6.56 -14.36 0.62
C PRO A 43 -5.12 -14.35 0.09
N GLU A 44 -4.26 -15.25 0.58
CA GLU A 44 -2.89 -15.42 0.09
C GLU A 44 -2.81 -15.75 -1.40
N GLU A 45 -3.67 -16.64 -1.92
CA GLU A 45 -3.71 -16.95 -3.36
C GLU A 45 -4.17 -15.74 -4.18
N VAL A 46 -5.20 -15.03 -3.72
CA VAL A 46 -5.71 -13.82 -4.38
C VAL A 46 -4.64 -12.73 -4.45
N TYR A 47 -3.89 -12.55 -3.36
CA TYR A 47 -2.74 -11.64 -3.33
C TYR A 47 -1.61 -12.13 -4.25
N ALA A 48 -1.20 -13.40 -4.17
CA ALA A 48 -0.08 -13.95 -4.93
C ALA A 48 -0.34 -13.96 -6.45
N GLN A 49 -1.59 -14.12 -6.88
CA GLN A 49 -2.00 -14.01 -8.29
C GLN A 49 -2.07 -12.56 -8.77
N GLY A 50 -1.86 -11.58 -7.89
CA GLY A 50 -1.89 -10.15 -8.23
C GLY A 50 -3.30 -9.59 -8.45
N ILE A 51 -4.35 -10.32 -8.06
CA ILE A 51 -5.75 -9.91 -8.31
C ILE A 51 -6.05 -8.56 -7.66
N THR A 52 -5.48 -8.29 -6.49
CA THR A 52 -5.69 -7.04 -5.75
C THR A 52 -5.24 -5.81 -6.53
N ARG A 53 -4.29 -5.92 -7.48
CA ARG A 53 -3.81 -4.81 -8.33
C ARG A 53 -4.88 -4.31 -9.30
N TYR A 54 -5.89 -5.12 -9.63
CA TYR A 54 -7.03 -4.66 -10.42
C TYR A 54 -8.03 -3.81 -9.60
N PHE A 55 -8.03 -3.97 -8.28
CA PHE A 55 -8.95 -3.27 -7.36
C PHE A 55 -8.27 -2.11 -6.61
N LEU A 56 -6.93 -2.13 -6.54
CA LEU A 56 -6.09 -1.04 -6.04
C LEU A 56 -4.98 -0.77 -7.07
N PRO A 57 -5.29 -0.06 -8.17
CA PRO A 57 -4.37 0.14 -9.29
C PRO A 57 -3.37 1.29 -9.09
N HIS A 58 -3.40 1.93 -7.93
CA HIS A 58 -2.56 3.07 -7.58
C HIS A 58 -1.74 2.78 -6.32
N GLY A 59 -0.70 3.59 -6.08
CA GLY A 59 0.06 3.54 -4.83
C GLY A 59 -0.83 3.82 -3.60
N LEU A 60 -0.38 3.37 -2.43
CA LEU A 60 -1.17 3.53 -1.19
C LEU A 60 -1.42 5.00 -0.83
N GLY A 61 -0.45 5.86 -1.10
CA GLY A 61 -0.49 7.29 -0.83
C GLY A 61 0.82 7.96 -1.22
N HIS A 62 0.98 9.21 -0.83
CA HIS A 62 2.16 10.04 -1.13
C HIS A 62 2.38 11.07 -0.03
N LEU A 63 3.54 11.74 -0.05
CA LEU A 63 3.79 12.91 0.78
C LEU A 63 2.84 14.05 0.38
N LEU A 64 2.38 14.82 1.37
CA LEU A 64 1.52 15.98 1.20
C LEU A 64 2.13 17.16 1.95
N GLY A 65 2.24 18.30 1.30
CA GLY A 65 2.82 19.51 1.88
C GLY A 65 2.59 20.73 0.99
N LEU A 66 3.68 21.32 0.47
CA LEU A 66 3.56 22.48 -0.41
C LEU A 66 2.91 22.11 -1.75
N GLN A 67 3.24 20.92 -2.26
CA GLN A 67 2.57 20.31 -3.41
C GLN A 67 1.63 19.21 -2.94
N VAL A 68 0.58 18.94 -3.72
CA VAL A 68 -0.36 17.83 -3.44
C VAL A 68 0.40 16.50 -3.40
N HIS A 69 1.26 16.26 -4.40
CA HIS A 69 2.27 15.20 -4.37
C HIS A 69 3.62 15.86 -4.03
N ASP A 70 3.95 15.91 -2.74
CA ASP A 70 5.12 16.66 -2.28
C ASP A 70 6.45 15.99 -2.65
N ALA A 71 7.49 16.80 -2.76
CA ALA A 71 8.81 16.34 -3.21
C ALA A 71 9.50 15.43 -2.18
N GLY A 72 10.46 14.62 -2.64
CA GLY A 72 11.33 13.81 -1.77
C GLY A 72 10.84 12.40 -1.47
N GLY A 73 9.61 12.03 -1.86
CA GLY A 73 9.04 10.70 -1.59
C GLY A 73 9.75 9.51 -2.28
N GLN A 74 10.68 9.79 -3.20
CA GLN A 74 11.50 8.78 -3.89
C GLN A 74 12.98 8.87 -3.53
N LEU A 75 13.36 9.64 -2.50
CA LEU A 75 14.74 9.69 -2.03
C LEU A 75 15.00 8.51 -1.09
N ALA A 76 16.00 7.69 -1.43
CA ALA A 76 16.44 6.57 -0.62
C ALA A 76 17.38 6.99 0.52
N ASP A 77 18.15 8.07 0.32
CA ASP A 77 19.11 8.57 1.30
C ASP A 77 19.43 10.06 1.15
N ALA A 78 20.23 10.57 2.09
CA ALA A 78 20.67 11.96 2.12
C ALA A 78 21.67 12.34 1.00
N ALA A 79 22.22 11.35 0.27
CA ALA A 79 23.07 11.61 -0.89
C ALA A 79 22.25 11.86 -2.16
N GLY A 80 20.92 11.70 -2.10
CA GLY A 80 20.02 11.94 -3.21
C GLY A 80 19.80 10.71 -4.10
N ASN A 81 20.17 9.51 -3.64
CA ASN A 81 19.88 8.29 -4.39
C ASN A 81 18.38 8.06 -4.49
N ALA A 82 17.91 7.51 -5.60
CA ALA A 82 16.49 7.23 -5.81
C ALA A 82 16.09 5.84 -5.30
N ALA A 83 14.92 5.76 -4.67
CA ALA A 83 14.25 4.51 -4.35
C ALA A 83 13.40 4.06 -5.56
N PRO A 84 13.33 2.74 -5.86
CA PRO A 84 12.44 2.25 -6.90
C PRO A 84 10.97 2.46 -6.52
N PRO A 85 10.07 2.66 -7.50
CA PRO A 85 8.64 2.59 -7.22
C PRO A 85 8.24 1.17 -6.78
N PRO A 86 7.22 1.03 -5.91
CA PRO A 86 6.65 -0.27 -5.55
C PRO A 86 5.87 -0.96 -6.69
#